data_AF-A0A1G7BBX7-F1
#
_entry.id   AF-A0A1G7BBX7-F1
#
_cell.length_a   1.000
_cell.length_b   1.000
_cell.length_c   1.000
_cell.angle_alpha   90.00
_cell.angle_beta   90.00
_cell.angle_gamma   90.00
#
_symmetry.space_group_name_H-M   'P 1'
#
loop_
_entity.id
_entity.type
_entity.pdbx_description
1 polymer ?
#
loop_
_entity_poly.entity_id
_entity_poly.type
_entity_poly.pdbx_seq_one_letter_code
_entity_poly.pdbx_strand_id
1 'polypeptide(L)'
;MSCPDCAGDGKVRHEHCAGTGRTVEWTEGVITQTPRTDKVRLPEPGVLPWARKLADQYATWTPTALADNDPLRTRVQKDFGSALKPLLRPHPQEVARRTELRYARFAKVALDEHPHRLYYVFPTPSRPKVVVRPSPKRIWQIAGIVTGVLLLMIFVNRIIA
;
A
#
# COMPACT_ATOMS: atom_id res chain seq x y z
N MET A 1 -41.98 -55.72 19.04
CA MET A 1 -42.59 -54.43 18.64
C MET A 1 -41.92 -53.98 17.35
N SER A 2 -42.65 -53.97 16.25
CA SER A 2 -42.15 -53.53 14.94
C SER A 2 -42.18 -52.00 14.85
N CYS A 3 -41.23 -51.43 14.10
CA CYS A 3 -41.15 -50.00 13.86
C CYS A 3 -42.42 -49.52 13.12
N PRO A 4 -43.13 -48.48 13.62
CA PRO A 4 -44.39 -48.04 13.05
C PRO A 4 -44.27 -47.55 11.59
N ASP A 5 -43.08 -47.11 11.19
CA ASP A 5 -42.88 -46.55 9.85
C ASP A 5 -42.55 -47.61 8.78
N CYS A 6 -41.99 -48.77 9.17
CA CYS A 6 -41.56 -49.79 8.21
C CYS A 6 -42.14 -51.18 8.44
N ALA A 7 -43.01 -51.35 9.45
CA ALA A 7 -43.72 -52.58 9.78
C ALA A 7 -42.84 -53.86 9.87
N GLY A 8 -41.53 -53.72 10.02
CA GLY A 8 -40.57 -54.84 10.08
C GLY A 8 -39.86 -55.17 8.77
N ASP A 9 -40.22 -54.57 7.63
CA ASP A 9 -39.56 -54.77 6.32
C ASP A 9 -38.23 -54.02 6.20
N GLY A 10 -37.94 -53.13 7.16
CA GLY A 10 -36.68 -52.37 7.23
C GLY A 10 -36.51 -51.32 6.14
N LYS A 11 -37.52 -51.09 5.27
CA LYS A 11 -37.50 -50.09 4.21
C LYS A 11 -38.77 -49.25 4.25
N VAL A 12 -38.60 -47.93 4.24
CA VAL A 12 -39.71 -46.97 4.12
C VAL A 12 -39.64 -46.32 2.76
N ARG A 13 -40.74 -46.34 2.01
CA ARG A 13 -40.83 -45.69 0.70
C ARG A 13 -40.96 -44.19 0.91
N HIS A 14 -39.97 -43.43 0.46
CA HIS A 14 -40.01 -41.98 0.55
C HIS A 14 -40.96 -41.43 -0.53
N GLU A 15 -42.08 -40.82 -0.13
CA GLU A 15 -43.15 -40.39 -1.06
C GLU A 15 -42.63 -39.48 -2.18
N HIS A 16 -41.70 -38.58 -1.86
CA HIS A 16 -41.26 -37.56 -2.81
C HIS A 16 -40.33 -38.09 -3.93
N CYS A 17 -39.62 -39.20 -3.69
CA CYS A 17 -38.70 -39.77 -4.69
C CYS A 17 -39.03 -41.20 -5.08
N ALA A 18 -40.08 -41.81 -4.50
CA ALA A 18 -40.58 -43.16 -4.80
C ALA A 18 -39.50 -44.28 -4.82
N GLY A 19 -38.34 -44.07 -4.17
CA GLY A 19 -37.20 -44.98 -4.23
C GLY A 19 -36.37 -44.90 -5.52
N THR A 20 -36.64 -43.94 -6.40
CA THR A 20 -35.89 -43.68 -7.64
C THR A 20 -34.84 -42.59 -7.37
N GLY A 21 -33.78 -42.94 -6.66
CA GLY A 21 -32.63 -42.05 -6.52
C GLY A 21 -32.03 -41.74 -7.89
N ARG A 22 -32.03 -40.47 -8.30
CA ARG A 22 -31.28 -40.03 -9.47
C ARG A 22 -29.90 -39.57 -9.02
N THR A 23 -28.87 -40.22 -9.54
CA THR A 23 -27.50 -39.71 -9.46
C THR A 23 -27.40 -38.46 -10.33
N VAL A 24 -27.01 -37.34 -9.72
CA VAL A 24 -26.64 -36.12 -10.42
C VAL A 24 -25.12 -36.05 -10.44
N GLU A 25 -24.55 -36.10 -11.64
CA GLU A 25 -23.13 -35.87 -11.85
C GLU A 25 -22.90 -34.35 -11.89
N TRP A 26 -22.21 -33.84 -10.87
CA TRP A 26 -21.77 -32.45 -10.82
C TRP A 26 -20.36 -32.37 -11.37
N THR A 27 -20.20 -31.77 -12.55
CA THR A 27 -18.89 -31.44 -13.09
C THR A 27 -18.47 -30.06 -12.57
N GLU A 28 -17.57 -30.03 -11.58
CA GLU A 28 -16.95 -28.78 -11.11
C GLU A 28 -15.73 -28.45 -11.97
N GLY A 29 -15.76 -27.30 -12.65
CA GLY A 29 -14.60 -26.75 -13.34
C GLY A 29 -14.01 -25.60 -12.53
N VAL A 30 -12.78 -25.75 -12.02
CA VAL A 30 -12.09 -24.66 -11.30
C VAL A 30 -11.27 -23.85 -12.31
N ILE A 31 -11.75 -22.65 -12.65
CA ILE A 31 -10.97 -21.69 -13.46
C ILE A 31 -10.06 -20.90 -12.51
N THR A 32 -8.76 -21.20 -12.54
CA THR A 32 -7.76 -20.42 -11.79
C THR A 32 -7.29 -19.25 -12.65
N GLN A 33 -7.66 -18.03 -12.27
CA GLN A 33 -7.10 -16.81 -12.87
C GLN A 33 -6.06 -16.18 -11.94
N THR A 34 -4.86 -15.94 -12.46
CA THR A 34 -3.80 -15.26 -11.72
C THR A 34 -4.08 -13.74 -11.70
N PRO A 35 -4.07 -13.10 -10.52
CA PRO A 35 -4.33 -11.66 -10.43
C PRO A 35 -3.27 -10.86 -11.19
N ARG A 36 -3.72 -9.98 -12.09
CA ARG A 36 -2.84 -8.99 -12.71
C ARG A 36 -2.57 -7.88 -11.68
N THR A 37 -1.30 -7.62 -11.40
CA THR A 37 -0.89 -6.56 -10.48
C THR A 37 -0.23 -5.42 -11.25
N ASP A 38 -0.93 -4.30 -11.39
CA ASP A 38 -0.39 -3.10 -12.01
C ASP A 38 0.08 -2.11 -10.93
N LYS A 39 1.39 -1.77 -10.94
CA LYS A 39 1.95 -0.75 -10.05
C LYS A 39 1.87 0.61 -10.71
N VAL A 40 0.96 1.46 -10.24
CA VAL A 40 0.83 2.81 -10.78
C VAL A 40 1.61 3.81 -9.93
N ARG A 41 2.52 4.55 -10.57
CA ARG A 41 3.13 5.75 -10.00
C ARG A 41 2.26 6.96 -10.33
N LEU A 42 1.31 7.24 -9.46
CA LEU A 42 0.48 8.45 -9.51
C LEU A 42 1.28 9.65 -9.00
N PRO A 43 1.00 10.86 -9.55
CA PRO A 43 1.99 11.86 -9.96
C PRO A 43 3.06 12.10 -8.92
N GLU A 44 4.29 12.30 -9.40
CA GLU A 44 5.43 12.66 -8.57
C GLU A 44 4.99 13.76 -7.58
N PRO A 45 4.81 13.42 -6.29
CA PRO A 45 4.40 14.45 -5.35
C PRO A 45 5.60 15.37 -5.16
N GLY A 46 5.37 16.62 -4.75
CA GLY A 46 6.41 17.50 -4.18
C GLY A 46 7.09 16.95 -2.91
N VAL A 47 7.02 15.64 -2.67
CA VAL A 47 7.64 14.89 -1.59
C VAL A 47 8.97 14.36 -2.12
N LEU A 48 10.05 14.91 -1.57
CA LEU A 48 11.42 14.54 -1.93
C LEU A 48 11.64 13.01 -1.87
N PRO A 49 12.44 12.41 -2.77
CA PRO A 49 12.60 10.94 -2.87
C PRO A 49 12.96 10.25 -1.54
N TRP A 50 13.74 10.91 -0.69
CA TRP A 50 14.14 10.39 0.61
C TRP A 50 13.00 10.40 1.64
N ALA A 51 12.02 11.32 1.52
CA ALA A 51 10.85 11.33 2.39
C ALA A 51 9.96 10.11 2.13
N ARG A 52 9.90 9.64 0.87
CA ARG A 52 9.28 8.34 0.55
C ARG A 52 9.99 7.20 1.25
N LYS A 53 11.33 7.14 1.19
CA LYS A 53 12.12 6.10 1.88
C LYS A 53 11.89 6.12 3.40
N LEU A 54 11.75 7.30 4.00
CA LEU A 54 11.41 7.42 5.42
C LEU A 54 9.98 6.92 5.71
N ALA A 55 9.01 7.25 4.85
CA ALA A 55 7.64 6.76 5.01
C ALA A 55 7.56 5.23 4.88
N ASP A 56 8.27 4.63 3.93
CA ASP A 56 8.35 3.16 3.79
C ASP A 56 8.90 2.49 5.06
N GLN A 57 9.84 3.17 5.75
CA GLN A 57 10.49 2.62 6.94
C GLN A 57 9.72 2.87 8.25
N TYR A 58 9.06 4.02 8.39
CA TYR A 58 8.54 4.47 9.69
C TYR A 58 7.04 4.77 9.71
N ALA A 59 6.39 4.93 8.57
CA ALA A 59 4.97 5.27 8.56
C ALA A 59 4.10 4.04 8.82
N THR A 60 3.06 4.24 9.63
CA THR A 60 1.94 3.29 9.68
C THR A 60 1.07 3.50 8.45
N TRP A 61 1.20 2.60 7.49
CA TRP A 61 0.36 2.59 6.29
C TRP A 61 -0.99 2.00 6.61
N THR A 62 -2.06 2.73 6.33
CA THR A 62 -3.42 2.19 6.45
C THR A 62 -3.91 1.78 5.06
N PRO A 63 -4.19 0.49 4.82
CA PRO A 63 -4.86 0.06 3.60
C PRO A 63 -6.33 0.50 3.64
N THR A 64 -6.86 0.86 2.49
CA THR A 64 -8.28 1.14 2.31
C THR A 64 -8.70 0.49 1.00
N ALA A 65 -9.65 -0.44 1.10
CA ALA A 65 -10.29 -1.03 -0.07
C ALA A 65 -11.05 0.07 -0.81
N LEU A 66 -10.99 0.02 -2.14
CA LEU A 66 -11.63 0.96 -3.04
C LEU A 66 -12.37 0.20 -4.12
N ALA A 67 -13.68 0.43 -4.20
CA ALA A 67 -14.51 0.12 -5.35
C ALA A 67 -14.55 1.29 -6.34
N ASP A 68 -15.04 1.05 -7.56
CA ASP A 68 -15.12 2.03 -8.65
C ASP A 68 -15.85 3.33 -8.25
N ASN A 69 -16.93 3.19 -7.47
CA ASN A 69 -17.77 4.30 -7.03
C ASN A 69 -17.51 4.75 -5.59
N ASP A 70 -16.48 4.21 -4.92
CA ASP A 70 -16.21 4.60 -3.54
C ASP A 70 -15.72 6.06 -3.50
N PRO A 71 -16.26 6.88 -2.59
CA PRO A 71 -15.81 8.26 -2.46
C PRO A 71 -14.34 8.27 -2.01
N LEU A 72 -13.46 8.75 -2.91
CA LEU A 72 -12.08 9.03 -2.55
C LEU A 72 -12.06 10.05 -1.40
N ARG A 73 -11.19 9.84 -0.40
CA ARG A 73 -10.95 10.85 0.64
C ARG A 73 -10.66 12.19 -0.02
N THR A 74 -11.22 13.28 0.51
CA THR A 74 -11.19 14.61 -0.10
C THR A 74 -9.82 15.04 -0.62
N ARG A 75 -8.75 14.78 0.16
CA ARG A 75 -7.37 15.11 -0.25
C ARG A 75 -6.87 14.25 -1.42
N VAL A 76 -7.18 12.96 -1.42
CA VAL A 76 -6.85 12.05 -2.53
C VAL A 76 -7.65 12.43 -3.78
N GLN A 77 -8.94 12.73 -3.62
CA GLN A 77 -9.80 13.19 -4.71
C GLN A 77 -9.28 14.50 -5.33
N LYS A 78 -8.87 15.46 -4.48
CA LYS A 78 -8.34 16.76 -4.91
C LYS A 78 -7.01 16.62 -5.64
N ASP A 79 -6.07 15.88 -5.08
CA ASP A 79 -4.69 15.87 -5.55
C ASP A 79 -4.45 14.81 -6.66
N PHE A 80 -5.21 13.71 -6.64
CA PHE A 80 -4.96 12.53 -7.47
C PHE A 80 -6.20 12.00 -8.20
N GLY A 81 -7.39 12.56 -7.96
CA GLY A 81 -8.65 11.99 -8.43
C GLY A 81 -8.76 11.88 -9.95
N SER A 82 -8.22 12.86 -10.70
CA SER A 82 -8.22 12.82 -12.17
C SER A 82 -7.36 11.70 -12.74
N ALA A 83 -6.23 11.39 -12.08
CA ALA A 83 -5.32 10.34 -12.50
C ALA A 83 -5.75 8.95 -12.00
N LEU A 84 -6.40 8.88 -10.83
CA LEU A 84 -6.93 7.63 -10.25
C LEU A 84 -8.19 7.12 -10.95
N LYS A 85 -9.15 8.00 -11.27
CA LYS A 85 -10.46 7.60 -11.83
C LYS A 85 -10.37 6.68 -13.05
N PRO A 86 -9.53 6.95 -14.08
CA PRO A 86 -9.40 6.04 -15.22
C PRO A 86 -8.88 4.65 -14.84
N LEU A 87 -8.04 4.56 -13.81
CA LEU A 87 -7.43 3.31 -13.35
C LEU A 87 -8.42 2.46 -12.55
N LEU A 88 -9.41 3.10 -11.92
CA LEU A 88 -10.47 2.43 -11.15
C LEU A 88 -11.57 1.83 -12.04
N ARG A 89 -11.62 2.18 -13.33
CA ARG A 89 -12.61 1.63 -14.27
C ARG A 89 -12.36 0.16 -14.58
N PRO A 90 -13.40 -0.69 -14.53
CA PRO A 90 -13.30 -2.10 -14.91
C PRO A 90 -12.72 -2.30 -16.30
N HIS A 91 -12.00 -3.40 -16.50
CA HIS A 91 -11.58 -3.82 -17.84
C HIS A 91 -12.62 -4.76 -18.47
N PRO A 92 -12.79 -4.77 -19.81
CA PRO A 92 -13.83 -5.56 -20.48
C PRO A 92 -13.79 -7.08 -20.23
N GLN A 93 -12.64 -7.61 -19.79
CA GLN A 93 -12.42 -9.04 -19.52
C GLN A 93 -12.25 -9.34 -18.02
N GLU A 94 -12.54 -8.37 -17.16
CA GLU A 94 -12.34 -8.49 -15.72
C GLU A 94 -13.53 -9.20 -15.06
N VAL A 95 -13.27 -10.33 -14.39
CA VAL A 95 -14.29 -11.12 -13.68
C VAL A 95 -14.51 -10.59 -12.26
N ALA A 96 -13.45 -10.09 -11.61
CA ALA A 96 -13.50 -9.48 -10.29
C ALA A 96 -12.32 -8.51 -10.11
N ARG A 97 -12.54 -7.42 -9.37
CA ARG A 97 -11.53 -6.40 -9.06
C ARG A 97 -11.31 -6.26 -7.56
N ARG A 98 -10.05 -6.10 -7.15
CA ARG A 98 -9.69 -5.60 -5.82
C ARG A 98 -8.73 -4.43 -5.99
N THR A 99 -9.11 -3.24 -5.54
CA THR A 99 -8.22 -2.09 -5.47
C THR A 99 -7.95 -1.71 -4.04
N GLU A 100 -6.68 -1.51 -3.70
CA GLU A 100 -6.25 -1.02 -2.41
C GLU A 100 -5.44 0.25 -2.56
N LEU A 101 -5.84 1.28 -1.83
CA LEU A 101 -5.04 2.48 -1.65
C LEU A 101 -4.45 2.46 -0.26
N ARG A 102 -3.14 2.68 -0.17
CA ARG A 102 -2.44 2.85 1.10
C ARG A 102 -2.06 4.31 1.25
N TYR A 103 -2.40 4.88 2.40
CA TYR A 103 -1.99 6.24 2.74
C TYR A 103 -1.15 6.23 4.02
N ALA A 104 -0.24 7.19 4.10
CA ALA A 104 0.56 7.48 5.27
C ALA A 104 0.51 8.97 5.55
N ARG A 105 0.29 9.34 6.82
CA ARG A 105 0.37 10.74 7.27
C ARG A 105 1.71 10.93 7.98
N PHE A 106 2.42 12.00 7.67
CA PHE A 106 3.60 12.44 8.41
C PHE A 106 3.78 13.95 8.24
N ALA A 107 4.51 14.58 9.16
CA ALA A 107 4.82 15.99 9.10
C ALA A 107 6.32 16.22 8.85
N LYS A 108 6.64 17.26 8.08
CA LYS A 108 7.99 17.82 7.97
C LYS A 108 7.99 19.13 8.74
N VAL A 109 8.84 19.23 9.74
CA VAL A 109 8.93 20.39 10.64
C VAL A 109 10.35 20.96 10.57
N ALA A 110 10.43 22.27 10.36
CA ALA A 110 11.64 23.05 10.57
C ALA A 110 11.43 23.88 11.85
N LEU A 111 12.46 24.00 12.67
CA LEU A 111 12.45 24.80 13.90
C LEU A 111 13.50 25.88 13.76
N ASP A 112 13.14 27.11 14.13
CA ASP A 112 14.03 28.27 13.99
C ASP A 112 15.23 28.17 14.96
N GLU A 113 15.06 27.52 16.12
CA GLU A 113 16.13 27.22 17.06
C GLU A 113 17.15 26.23 16.50
N HIS A 114 16.76 25.47 15.46
CA HIS A 114 17.56 24.40 14.87
C HIS A 114 17.57 24.49 13.32
N PRO A 115 18.11 25.58 12.74
CA PRO A 115 18.01 25.83 11.28
C PRO A 115 18.77 24.80 10.43
N HIS A 116 19.64 24.02 11.06
CA HIS A 116 20.42 22.95 10.44
C HIS A 116 19.72 21.59 10.45
N ARG A 117 18.51 21.50 11.01
CA ARG A 117 17.78 20.25 11.21
C ARG A 117 16.39 20.32 10.60
N LEU A 118 15.97 19.22 10.00
CA LEU A 118 14.60 18.95 9.59
C LEU A 118 14.09 17.73 10.35
N TYR A 119 12.90 17.86 10.92
CA TYR A 119 12.24 16.83 11.71
C TYR A 119 11.12 16.20 10.90
N TYR A 120 11.14 14.88 10.77
CA TYR A 120 10.09 14.08 10.15
C TYR A 120 9.34 13.35 11.25
N VAL A 121 8.07 13.69 11.41
CA VAL A 121 7.23 13.16 12.49
C VAL A 121 6.22 12.19 11.90
N PHE A 122 6.37 10.91 12.27
CA PHE A 122 5.46 9.84 11.89
C PHE A 122 4.57 9.49 13.10
N PRO A 123 3.23 9.62 12.99
CA PRO A 123 2.35 9.17 14.04
C PRO A 123 2.43 7.64 14.12
N THR A 124 2.62 7.11 15.32
CA THR A 124 2.48 5.67 15.61
C THR A 124 1.51 5.48 16.77
N PRO A 125 0.91 4.30 16.97
CA PRO A 125 -0.11 4.09 18.01
C PRO A 125 0.34 4.41 19.43
N SER A 126 1.63 4.25 19.75
CA SER A 126 2.15 4.51 21.09
C SER A 126 2.74 5.91 21.25
N ARG A 127 3.62 6.31 20.33
CA ARG A 127 4.26 7.63 20.35
C ARG A 127 4.68 8.11 18.96
N PRO A 128 4.76 9.41 18.70
CA PRO A 128 5.31 9.90 17.45
C PRO A 128 6.75 9.43 17.27
N LYS A 129 7.06 8.82 16.12
CA LYS A 129 8.43 8.53 15.71
C LYS A 129 8.99 9.75 15.00
N VAL A 130 9.99 10.37 15.60
CA VAL A 130 10.67 11.54 15.04
C VAL A 130 12.01 11.12 14.44
N VAL A 131 12.23 11.48 13.18
CA VAL A 131 13.49 11.24 12.47
C VAL A 131 14.11 12.59 12.11
N VAL A 132 15.35 12.81 12.53
CA VAL A 132 16.09 14.04 12.26
C VAL A 132 16.96 13.86 11.03
N ARG A 133 16.94 14.84 10.13
CA ARG A 133 17.83 14.93 8.97
C ARG A 133 18.52 16.29 8.93
N PRO A 134 19.75 16.38 8.40
CA PRO A 134 20.36 17.67 8.13
C PRO A 134 19.51 18.45 7.11
N SER A 135 19.38 19.76 7.33
CA SER A 135 18.71 20.63 6.36
C SER A 135 19.57 20.76 5.08
N PRO A 136 18.97 21.06 3.91
CA PRO A 136 19.73 21.26 2.67
C PRO A 136 20.84 22.30 2.83
N LYS A 137 20.58 23.39 3.57
CA LYS A 137 21.58 24.41 3.90
C LYS A 137 22.79 23.81 4.64
N ARG A 138 22.56 22.92 5.61
CA ARG A 138 23.64 22.26 6.35
C ARG A 138 24.44 21.29 5.46
N ILE A 139 23.76 20.58 4.54
CA ILE A 139 24.43 19.70 3.58
C ILE A 139 25.39 20.52 2.69
N TRP A 140 24.92 21.65 2.15
CA TRP A 140 25.76 22.54 1.32
C TRP A 140 26.93 23.14 2.10
N GLN A 141 26.74 23.53 3.36
CA GLN A 141 27.83 24.01 4.21
C GLN A 141 28.91 22.95 4.42
N ILE A 142 28.51 21.70 4.70
CA ILE A 142 29.46 20.60 4.89
C ILE A 142 30.21 20.32 3.57
N ALA A 143 29.49 20.28 2.45
CA ALA A 143 30.11 20.08 1.13
C ALA A 143 31.16 21.16 0.83
N GLY A 144 30.83 22.43 1.08
CA GLY A 144 31.77 23.54 0.90
C GLY A 144 33.02 23.42 1.77
N ILE A 145 32.88 23.04 3.05
CA ILE A 145 34.02 22.83 3.95
C ILE A 145 34.91 21.69 3.44
N VAL A 146 34.33 20.54 3.09
CA VAL A 146 35.08 19.39 2.59
C VAL A 146 35.84 19.74 1.30
N THR A 147 35.17 20.41 0.35
CA THR A 147 35.82 20.87 -0.88
C THR A 147 36.95 21.85 -0.60
N GLY A 148 36.76 22.80 0.33
CA GLY A 148 37.80 23.76 0.71
C GLY A 148 39.04 23.09 1.31
N VAL A 149 38.84 22.13 2.23
CA VAL A 149 39.94 21.35 2.83
C VAL A 149 40.68 20.52 1.77
N LEU A 150 39.95 19.91 0.83
CA LEU A 150 40.55 19.14 -0.25
C LEU A 150 41.42 20.02 -1.16
N LEU A 151 40.91 21.20 -1.53
CA LEU A 151 41.66 22.16 -2.35
C LEU A 151 42.91 22.67 -1.64
N LEU A 152 42.82 22.95 -0.33
CA LEU A 152 43.98 23.34 0.48
C LEU A 152 45.05 22.24 0.49
N MET A 153 44.66 20.98 0.69
CA MET A 153 45.60 19.85 0.64
C MET A 153 46.27 19.73 -0.73
N ILE A 154 45.51 19.86 -1.82
CA ILE A 154 46.07 19.83 -3.19
C ILE A 154 47.05 20.99 -3.39
N PHE A 155 46.72 22.18 -2.90
CA PHE A 155 47.56 23.37 -3.04
C PHE A 155 48.86 23.24 -2.25
N VAL A 156 48.79 22.80 -0.98
CA VAL A 156 49.97 22.53 -0.14
C VAL A 156 50.85 21.45 -0.76
N ASN A 157 50.25 20.36 -1.25
CA ASN A 157 50.99 19.30 -1.93
C ASN A 157 51.73 19.81 -3.18
N ARG A 158 51.12 20.74 -3.94
CA ARG A 158 51.75 21.38 -5.10
C ARG A 158 52.84 22.41 -4.76
N ILE A 159 52.89 22.91 -3.53
CA ILE A 159 53.94 23.85 -3.08
C ILE A 159 55.12 23.08 -2.49
N ILE A 160 54.87 21.93 -1.86
CA ILE A 160 55.91 21.11 -1.22
C ILE A 160 56.59 20.17 -2.22
N ALA A 161 55.87 19.71 -3.25
CA ALA A 161 56.42 18.91 -4.35
C ALA A 161 57.02 19.80 -5.44
#